data_AF-A0AAV1YME6-F1
#
_entry.id   AF-A0AAV1YME6-F1
#
_cell.length_a   1.000
_cell.length_b   1.000
_cell.length_c   1.000
_cell.angle_alpha   90.00
_cell.angle_beta   90.00
_cell.angle_gamma   90.00
#
_symmetry.space_group_name_H-M   'P 1'
#
loop_
_entity.id
_entity.type
_entity.pdbx_description
1 polymer ?
#
loop_
_entity_poly.entity_id
_entity_poly.type
_entity_poly.pdbx_seq_one_letter_code
_entity_poly.pdbx_strand_id
1 'polypeptide(L)'
;MATPPPMGPPGNPMFEGGAPPSPQPPGTDMTGICFRDQLWLNTYPLNRNLVFDYFAISPFYDWTCNNQHLRLRSVHPLDIPNLT
;
A
#
# COMPACT_ATOMS: atom_id res chain seq x y z
N MET A 1 7.94 -40.86 -6.55
CA MET A 1 7.82 -39.72 -5.62
C MET A 1 8.84 -38.69 -6.06
N ALA A 2 8.41 -37.50 -6.48
CA ALA A 2 9.30 -36.43 -6.91
C ALA A 2 9.16 -35.26 -5.93
N THR A 3 10.24 -34.94 -5.23
CA THR A 3 10.37 -33.78 -4.35
C THR A 3 10.46 -32.50 -5.20
N PRO A 4 9.64 -31.47 -4.95
CA PRO A 4 9.80 -30.17 -5.60
C PRO A 4 11.02 -29.41 -5.04
N PRO A 5 11.67 -28.54 -5.84
CA PRO A 5 12.88 -27.83 -5.46
C PRO A 5 12.62 -26.73 -4.42
N PRO A 6 13.66 -26.28 -3.68
CA PRO A 6 13.50 -25.32 -2.59
C PRO A 6 13.05 -23.97 -3.12
N MET A 7 11.90 -23.51 -2.59
CA MET A 7 11.40 -22.15 -2.75
C MET A 7 12.51 -21.17 -2.30
N GLY A 8 12.90 -20.26 -3.20
CA GLY A 8 13.99 -19.31 -2.98
C GLY A 8 13.80 -18.43 -1.73
N PRO A 9 14.88 -17.76 -1.27
CA PRO A 9 14.87 -17.01 -0.02
C PRO A 9 13.87 -15.85 -0.05
N PRO A 10 13.36 -15.43 1.13
CA PRO A 10 12.29 -14.44 1.24
C PRO A 10 12.78 -13.12 0.66
N GLY A 11 12.11 -12.67 -0.41
CA GLY A 11 12.43 -11.43 -1.10
C GLY A 11 12.46 -10.27 -0.11
N ASN A 12 13.61 -9.60 -0.03
CA ASN A 12 13.78 -8.42 0.80
C ASN A 12 12.91 -7.27 0.22
N PRO A 13 12.21 -6.47 1.04
CA PRO A 13 11.03 -5.68 0.65
C PRO A 13 11.35 -4.30 0.05
N MET A 14 12.54 -4.12 -0.51
CA MET A 14 12.98 -2.85 -1.10
C MET A 14 12.44 -2.76 -2.52
N PHE A 15 11.13 -2.56 -2.66
CA PHE A 15 10.48 -2.50 -3.95
C PHE A 15 10.78 -1.16 -4.62
N GLU A 16 11.84 -1.16 -5.43
CA GLU A 16 12.14 -0.12 -6.39
C GLU A 16 11.05 -0.10 -7.47
N GLY A 17 9.99 0.69 -7.26
CA GLY A 17 9.13 1.24 -8.31
C GLY A 17 8.34 0.26 -9.18
N GLY A 18 7.99 -0.93 -8.69
CA GLY A 18 7.15 -1.86 -9.45
C GLY A 18 5.65 -1.65 -9.24
N ALA A 19 4.84 -2.49 -9.88
CA ALA A 19 3.38 -2.48 -9.85
C ALA A 19 2.77 -2.40 -8.42
N PRO A 20 1.57 -1.82 -8.26
CA PRO A 20 0.89 -1.75 -6.96
C PRO A 20 0.86 -3.13 -6.29
N PRO A 21 1.11 -3.21 -4.98
CA PRO A 21 1.15 -4.49 -4.28
C PRO A 21 -0.18 -5.22 -4.48
N SER A 22 -0.10 -6.48 -4.90
CA SER A 22 -1.27 -7.36 -4.93
C SER A 22 -1.85 -7.45 -3.51
N PRO A 23 -3.19 -7.53 -3.37
CA PRO A 23 -3.82 -7.54 -2.06
C PRO A 23 -3.29 -8.73 -1.28
N GLN A 24 -2.76 -8.48 -0.08
CA GLN A 24 -2.25 -9.53 0.77
C GLN A 24 -3.40 -10.44 1.22
N PRO A 25 -3.21 -11.77 1.27
CA PRO A 25 -4.21 -12.68 1.82
C PRO A 25 -4.63 -12.27 3.23
N PRO A 26 -5.91 -12.43 3.60
CA PRO A 26 -6.36 -12.19 4.97
C PRO A 26 -5.53 -13.04 5.95
N GLY A 27 -4.91 -12.39 6.94
CA GLY A 27 -4.11 -13.07 7.97
C GLY A 27 -2.60 -13.13 7.72
N THR A 28 -2.08 -12.51 6.66
CA THR A 28 -0.63 -12.26 6.55
C THR A 28 -0.18 -11.32 7.67
N ASP A 29 0.78 -11.76 8.49
CA ASP A 29 1.43 -10.88 9.45
C ASP A 29 2.31 -9.86 8.72
N MET A 30 1.98 -8.58 8.87
CA MET A 30 2.67 -7.46 8.24
C MET A 30 3.44 -6.61 9.27
N THR A 31 3.49 -7.03 10.53
CA THR A 31 4.11 -6.25 11.62
C THR A 31 5.64 -6.22 11.56
N GLY A 32 6.26 -7.18 10.86
CA GLY A 32 7.71 -7.28 10.70
C GLY A 32 8.29 -6.54 9.49
N ILE A 33 7.48 -5.82 8.69
CA ILE A 33 7.93 -5.15 7.46
C ILE A 33 7.73 -3.63 7.53
N CYS A 34 8.55 -2.91 6.77
CA CYS A 34 8.46 -1.46 6.60
C CYS A 34 8.20 -1.13 5.13
N PHE A 35 7.39 -0.09 4.87
CA PHE A 35 7.13 0.41 3.52
C PHE A 35 7.71 1.81 3.33
N ARG A 36 8.47 2.01 2.25
CA ARG A 36 8.93 3.32 1.81
C ARG A 36 9.22 3.31 0.30
N ASP A 37 8.51 4.14 -0.45
CA ASP A 37 8.79 4.38 -1.87
C ASP A 37 9.53 5.71 -2.04
N GLN A 38 10.86 5.62 -2.23
CA GLN A 38 11.71 6.81 -2.36
C GLN A 38 11.48 7.56 -3.68
N LEU A 39 11.16 6.85 -4.77
CA LEU A 39 10.96 7.46 -6.08
C LEU A 39 9.69 8.32 -6.08
N TRP A 40 8.62 7.80 -5.46
CA TRP A 40 7.39 8.55 -5.24
C TRP A 40 7.68 9.79 -4.40
N LEU A 41 8.39 9.66 -3.28
CA LEU A 41 8.70 10.77 -2.37
C LEU A 41 9.61 11.85 -3.00
N ASN A 42 10.51 11.47 -3.90
CA ASN A 42 11.34 12.43 -4.64
C ASN A 42 10.51 13.24 -5.64
N THR A 43 9.42 12.68 -6.17
CA THR A 43 8.55 13.31 -7.17
C THR A 43 7.42 14.11 -6.53
N TYR A 44 6.85 13.56 -5.46
CA TYR A 44 5.69 14.08 -4.75
C TYR A 44 6.03 14.23 -3.26
N PRO A 45 6.52 15.41 -2.81
CA PRO A 45 6.82 15.63 -1.42
C PRO A 45 5.59 15.40 -0.53
N LEU A 46 5.77 14.62 0.55
CA LEU A 46 4.70 14.28 1.49
C LEU A 46 4.04 15.53 2.07
N ASN A 47 2.72 15.62 1.90
CA ASN A 47 1.89 16.67 2.48
C ASN A 47 0.49 16.11 2.76
N ARG A 48 -0.35 16.91 3.44
CA ARG A 48 -1.68 16.49 3.88
C ARG A 48 -2.62 16.01 2.76
N ASN A 49 -2.43 16.49 1.54
CA ASN A 49 -3.28 16.14 0.41
C ASN A 49 -2.79 14.85 -0.26
N LEU A 50 -1.48 14.60 -0.27
CA LEU A 50 -0.88 13.46 -0.98
C LEU A 50 -0.57 12.26 -0.08
N VAL A 51 -0.65 12.41 1.25
CA VAL A 51 -0.37 11.34 2.21
C VAL A 51 -1.31 10.13 2.01
N PHE A 52 -2.56 10.37 1.62
CA PHE A 52 -3.53 9.31 1.35
C PHE A 52 -3.21 8.56 0.06
N ASP A 53 -2.75 9.25 -0.98
CA ASP A 53 -2.34 8.62 -2.24
C ASP A 53 -1.05 7.81 -2.06
N TYR A 54 -0.09 8.32 -1.27
CA TYR A 54 1.12 7.58 -0.89
C TYR A 54 0.80 6.35 -0.05
N PHE A 55 -0.11 6.47 0.91
CA PHE A 55 -0.49 5.33 1.74
C PHE A 55 -1.29 4.30 0.94
N ALA A 56 -2.05 4.71 -0.07
CA ALA A 56 -2.86 3.80 -0.89
C ALA A 56 -2.04 2.83 -1.76
N ILE A 57 -0.76 3.12 -2.01
CA ILE A 57 0.17 2.21 -2.70
C ILE A 57 0.92 1.28 -1.75
N SER A 58 0.76 1.46 -0.44
CA SER A 58 1.39 0.62 0.59
C SER A 58 0.81 -0.79 0.59
N PRO A 59 1.60 -1.84 0.89
CA PRO A 59 1.06 -3.18 1.16
C PRO A 59 0.11 -3.21 2.37
N PHE A 60 0.12 -2.17 3.20
CA PHE A 60 -0.76 -2.01 4.36
C PHE A 60 -2.15 -1.44 4.00
N TYR A 61 -2.39 -1.04 2.74
CA TYR A 61 -3.64 -0.41 2.36
C TYR A 61 -4.77 -1.42 2.16
N ASP A 62 -5.86 -1.25 2.91
CA ASP A 62 -7.07 -2.05 2.80
C ASP A 62 -8.04 -1.46 1.76
N TRP A 63 -8.31 -2.20 0.69
CA TRP A 63 -9.25 -1.78 -0.36
C TRP A 63 -10.71 -1.84 0.06
N THR A 64 -11.02 -2.44 1.21
CA THR A 64 -12.38 -2.47 1.76
C THR A 64 -12.66 -1.30 2.71
N CYS A 65 -11.65 -0.48 3.03
CA CYS A 65 -11.81 0.65 3.96
C CYS A 65 -12.66 1.79 3.38
N ASN A 66 -13.19 2.64 4.26
CA ASN A 66 -13.99 3.81 3.86
C ASN A 66 -13.23 4.78 2.94
N ASN A 67 -11.92 4.92 3.12
CA ASN A 67 -11.10 5.81 2.29
C ASN A 67 -11.06 5.37 0.83
N GLN A 68 -11.11 4.06 0.54
CA GLN A 68 -11.18 3.57 -0.84
C GLN A 68 -12.53 3.91 -1.48
N HIS A 69 -13.62 3.83 -0.72
CA HIS A 69 -14.95 4.25 -1.20
C HIS A 69 -15.00 5.75 -1.52
N LEU A 70 -14.36 6.59 -0.70
CA LEU A 70 -14.25 8.03 -0.98
C LEU A 70 -13.40 8.28 -2.24
N ARG A 71 -12.28 7.58 -2.39
CA ARG A 71 -11.41 7.69 -3.56
C ARG A 71 -12.13 7.32 -4.86
N LEU A 72 -12.93 6.25 -4.86
CA LEU A 72 -13.75 5.83 -6.01
C LEU A 72 -14.80 6.88 -6.41
N ARG A 73 -15.23 7.71 -5.47
CA ARG A 73 -16.17 8.81 -5.70
C ARG A 73 -15.47 10.14 -5.97
N SER A 74 -14.14 10.14 -6.08
CA SER A 74 -13.32 11.35 -6.22
C SER A 74 -13.55 12.37 -5.10
N VAL A 75 -13.90 11.90 -3.91
CA VAL A 75 -14.07 12.73 -2.70
C VAL A 75 -12.74 12.73 -1.95
N HIS A 76 -12.22 13.91 -1.63
CA HIS A 76 -10.98 14.00 -0.89
C HIS A 76 -11.26 13.58 0.57
N PRO A 77 -10.46 12.68 1.16
CA PRO A 77 -10.72 12.17 2.52
C PRO A 77 -10.61 13.23 3.62
N LEU A 78 -10.14 14.44 3.30
CA LEU A 78 -10.16 15.61 4.20
C LEU A 78 -11.32 16.58 3.94
N ASP A 79 -12.25 16.25 3.05
CA ASP A 79 -13.44 17.06 2.82
C ASP A 79 -14.37 16.95 4.03
N ILE A 80 -14.28 17.98 4.88
CA ILE A 80 -14.99 18.19 6.17
C ILE A 80 -16.46 17.74 6.21
N PRO A 81 -17.31 17.95 5.18
CA PRO A 81 -18.71 17.47 5.24
C PRO A 81 -18.86 15.95 5.37
N ASN A 82 -17.80 15.17 5.14
CA ASN A 82 -17.82 13.70 5.27
C ASN A 82 -17.14 13.20 6.57
N LEU A 83 -16.76 14.09 7.49
CA LEU A 83 -16.09 13.76 8.76
C LEU A 83 -17.01 13.81 10.00
N THR A 84 -18.31 14.04 9.82
CA THR A 84 -19.36 14.01 10.88
C THR A 84 -20.09 12.68 10.90
#